data_AF-A0A7Y5IVZ5-F1
#
_entry.id   AF-A0A7Y5IVZ5-F1
#
_cell.length_a   1.000
_cell.length_b   1.000
_cell.length_c   1.000
_cell.angle_alpha   90.00
_cell.angle_beta   90.00
_cell.angle_gamma   90.00
#
_symmetry.space_group_name_H-M   'P 1'
#
loop_
_entity.id
_entity.type
_entity.pdbx_description
1 polymer ?
#
loop_
_entity_poly.entity_id
_entity_poly.type
_entity_poly.pdbx_seq_one_letter_code
_entity_poly.pdbx_strand_id
1 'polypeptide(L)'
;MVDLECAGVSSRKQYIVHPHFEIRKRTDGTIQFRRFSCAGLVIEAYRWSEVDLVVTDPDLLPEVDPIRLLAVYPFVEDSRRSHFGLEGDGPWPIVLPGYVLQALNRPVEEIRASPYRPKPGDERFP
;
A
#
# COMPACT_ATOMS: atom_id res chain seq x y z
N MET A 1 16.56 45.14 -9.09
CA MET A 1 17.24 44.09 -8.30
C MET A 1 16.15 43.38 -7.52
N VAL A 2 15.66 42.26 -8.04
CA VAL A 2 14.64 41.44 -7.39
C VAL A 2 15.17 40.02 -7.52
N ASP A 3 15.68 39.50 -6.41
CA ASP A 3 16.13 38.12 -6.31
C ASP A 3 14.90 37.20 -6.34
N LEU A 4 14.77 36.44 -7.42
CA LEU A 4 13.86 35.31 -7.48
C LEU A 4 14.54 34.15 -6.77
N GLU A 5 14.20 33.96 -5.49
CA GLU A 5 14.55 32.77 -4.73
C GLU A 5 13.96 31.55 -5.45
N CYS A 6 14.84 30.68 -5.97
CA CYS A 6 14.48 29.35 -6.43
C CYS A 6 13.92 28.56 -5.23
N ALA A 7 12.60 28.56 -5.10
CA ALA A 7 11.88 27.73 -4.15
C ALA A 7 12.38 26.28 -4.27
N GLY A 8 12.99 25.81 -3.17
CA GLY A 8 13.58 24.49 -3.06
C GLY A 8 12.62 23.43 -3.57
N VAL A 9 13.05 22.67 -4.58
CA VAL A 9 12.35 21.49 -5.06
C VAL A 9 12.34 20.49 -3.90
N SER A 10 11.23 20.51 -3.14
CA SER A 10 10.91 19.49 -2.16
C SER A 10 11.06 18.14 -2.85
N SER A 11 12.03 17.33 -2.41
CA SER A 11 12.16 15.97 -2.90
C SER A 11 10.82 15.29 -2.61
N ARG A 12 10.05 15.04 -3.67
CA ARG A 12 8.73 14.43 -3.54
C ARG A 12 8.94 13.12 -2.79
N LYS A 13 8.47 13.05 -1.55
CA LYS A 13 8.64 11.87 -0.70
C LYS A 13 8.05 10.69 -1.45
N GLN A 14 8.95 9.85 -1.92
CA GLN A 14 8.64 8.68 -2.72
C GLN A 14 7.79 7.71 -1.91
N TYR A 15 7.00 6.95 -2.65
CA TYR A 15 6.14 5.85 -2.24
C TYR A 15 6.63 5.08 -1.00
N ILE A 16 5.85 5.11 0.09
CA ILE A 16 6.10 4.31 1.29
C ILE A 16 5.17 3.09 1.23
N VAL A 17 5.74 1.90 1.08
CA VAL A 17 5.05 0.66 1.47
C VAL A 17 4.81 0.83 2.97
N HIS A 18 3.56 1.02 3.37
CA HIS A 18 3.13 1.23 4.75
C HIS A 18 1.95 0.28 4.93
N PRO A 19 1.49 -0.06 6.16
CA PRO A 19 0.16 -0.64 6.31
C PRO A 19 -0.83 0.13 5.43
N HIS A 20 -1.71 -0.60 4.75
CA HIS A 20 -2.62 -0.07 3.74
C HIS A 20 -3.38 1.17 4.23
N PHE A 21 -3.56 1.27 5.54
CA PHE A 21 -4.12 2.42 6.22
C PHE A 21 -3.45 2.66 7.57
N GLU A 22 -3.16 3.91 7.89
CA GLU A 22 -2.75 4.36 9.23
C GLU A 22 -3.49 5.66 9.60
N ILE A 23 -4.05 5.70 10.81
CA ILE A 23 -4.58 6.92 11.42
C ILE A 23 -3.53 7.51 12.35
N ARG A 24 -2.98 8.68 12.01
CA ARG A 24 -2.16 9.43 12.96
C ARG A 24 -3.04 10.37 13.78
N LYS A 25 -3.04 10.17 15.09
CA LYS A 25 -3.77 11.03 16.05
C LYS A 25 -2.82 12.04 16.71
N ARG A 26 -3.35 13.20 17.11
CA ARG A 26 -2.70 14.15 18.02
C ARG A 26 -2.72 13.61 19.45
N THR A 27 -2.01 14.29 20.36
CA THR A 27 -1.99 13.96 21.80
C THR A 27 -3.37 14.02 22.46
N ASP A 28 -4.29 14.83 21.93
CA ASP A 28 -5.68 14.93 22.38
C ASP A 28 -6.62 13.87 21.77
N GLY A 29 -6.09 12.93 20.97
CA GLY A 29 -6.85 11.89 20.29
C GLY A 29 -7.52 12.31 18.98
N THR A 30 -7.43 13.59 18.58
CA THR A 30 -7.98 14.05 17.29
C THR A 30 -7.20 13.49 16.11
N ILE A 31 -7.89 13.14 15.03
CA ILE A 31 -7.24 12.64 13.81
C ILE A 31 -6.49 13.79 13.15
N GLN A 32 -5.17 13.68 13.05
CA GLN A 32 -4.33 14.68 12.39
C GLN A 32 -4.35 14.48 10.87
N PHE A 33 -4.08 13.25 10.42
CA PHE A 33 -4.16 12.84 9.03
C PHE A 33 -4.25 11.32 8.92
N ARG A 34 -4.66 10.85 7.74
CA ARG A 34 -4.61 9.45 7.32
C ARG A 34 -3.45 9.27 6.35
N ARG A 35 -2.71 8.16 6.49
CA ARG A 35 -1.67 7.75 5.54
C ARG A 35 -2.08 6.45 4.88
N PHE A 36 -1.72 6.33 3.61
CA PHE A 36 -2.03 5.18 2.78
C PHE A 36 -0.80 4.82 1.95
N SER A 37 -0.61 3.53 1.68
CA SER A 37 0.11 3.11 0.48
C SER A 37 -0.77 3.38 -0.76
N CYS A 38 -0.27 3.29 -2.00
CA CYS A 38 -1.15 3.54 -3.17
C CYS A 38 -2.23 2.47 -3.26
N ALA A 39 -1.88 1.22 -3.00
CA ALA A 39 -2.85 0.13 -2.93
C ALA A 39 -3.87 0.41 -1.83
N GLY A 40 -3.40 0.85 -0.66
CA GLY A 40 -4.25 1.21 0.46
C GLY A 40 -5.20 2.37 0.18
N LEU A 41 -4.75 3.41 -0.54
CA LEU A 41 -5.59 4.54 -0.93
C LEU A 41 -6.75 4.08 -1.81
N VAL A 42 -6.48 3.21 -2.78
CA VAL A 42 -7.51 2.66 -3.67
C VAL A 42 -8.48 1.79 -2.88
N ILE A 43 -7.99 0.87 -2.05
CA ILE A 43 -8.84 -0.01 -1.23
C ILE A 43 -9.78 0.82 -0.34
N GLU A 44 -9.26 1.84 0.33
CA GLU A 44 -10.06 2.67 1.24
C GLU A 44 -11.06 3.56 0.49
N ALA A 45 -10.74 4.02 -0.73
CA ALA A 45 -11.69 4.72 -1.58
C ALA A 45 -12.89 3.83 -1.98
N TYR A 46 -12.65 2.54 -2.27
CA TYR A 46 -13.72 1.58 -2.53
C TYR A 46 -14.55 1.28 -1.28
N ARG A 47 -13.90 1.14 -0.12
CA ARG A 47 -14.60 0.93 1.17
C ARG A 47 -15.51 2.08 1.56
N TRP A 48 -15.15 3.32 1.22
CA TRP A 48 -16.06 4.47 1.38
C TRP A 48 -17.31 4.41 0.51
N SER A 49 -17.30 3.57 -0.52
CA SER A 49 -18.46 3.27 -1.37
C SER A 49 -19.08 1.92 -1.04
N GLU A 50 -18.82 1.39 0.16
CA GLU A 50 -19.32 0.08 0.65
C GLU A 50 -18.88 -1.13 -0.20
N VAL A 51 -17.78 -0.99 -0.94
CA VAL A 51 -17.17 -2.08 -1.71
C VAL A 51 -15.85 -2.49 -1.04
N ASP A 52 -15.78 -3.72 -0.53
CA ASP A 52 -14.52 -4.28 -0.07
C ASP A 52 -13.78 -4.90 -1.25
N LEU A 53 -12.79 -4.18 -1.79
CA LEU A 53 -12.15 -4.56 -3.06
C LEU A 53 -11.19 -5.76 -2.90
N VAL A 54 -10.38 -5.77 -1.84
CA VAL A 54 -9.34 -6.76 -1.57
C VAL A 54 -9.35 -7.11 -0.09
N VAL A 55 -9.20 -8.38 0.25
CA VAL A 55 -8.99 -8.82 1.64
C VAL A 55 -7.68 -8.24 2.17
N THR A 56 -7.74 -7.55 3.31
CA THR A 56 -6.56 -6.93 3.96
C THR A 56 -6.22 -7.56 5.31
N ASP A 57 -6.88 -8.65 5.67
CA ASP A 57 -6.55 -9.44 6.86
C ASP A 57 -5.18 -10.11 6.65
N PRO A 58 -4.17 -9.84 7.52
CA PRO A 58 -2.86 -10.45 7.42
C PRO A 58 -2.88 -11.98 7.34
N ASP A 59 -3.83 -12.65 8.01
CA ASP A 59 -3.91 -14.12 8.02
C ASP A 59 -4.40 -14.71 6.69
N LEU A 60 -4.96 -13.86 5.82
CA LEU A 60 -5.51 -14.25 4.52
C LEU A 60 -4.66 -13.71 3.35
N LEU A 61 -3.60 -12.96 3.65
CA LEU A 61 -2.69 -12.42 2.64
C LEU A 61 -1.56 -13.42 2.33
N PRO A 62 -1.16 -13.54 1.05
CA PRO A 62 0.04 -14.27 0.71
C PRO A 62 1.28 -13.64 1.36
N GLU A 63 2.13 -14.50 1.90
CA GLU A 63 3.46 -14.11 2.36
C GLU A 63 4.34 -13.66 1.20
N VAL A 64 4.94 -12.48 1.34
CA VAL A 64 5.87 -11.90 0.36
C VAL A 64 7.29 -11.97 0.90
N ASP A 65 8.12 -12.78 0.26
CA ASP A 65 9.53 -12.89 0.61
C ASP A 65 10.35 -11.66 0.14
N PRO A 66 11.51 -11.39 0.77
CA PRO A 66 12.33 -10.24 0.41
C PRO A 66 12.79 -10.21 -1.05
N ILE A 67 13.04 -11.36 -1.67
CA ILE A 67 13.51 -11.44 -3.06
C ILE A 67 12.40 -10.97 -4.00
N ARG A 68 11.17 -11.45 -3.80
CA ARG A 68 9.99 -11.00 -4.56
C ARG A 68 9.70 -9.53 -4.33
N LEU A 69 9.80 -9.07 -3.08
CA LEU A 69 9.58 -7.67 -2.76
C LEU A 69 10.56 -6.75 -3.49
N LEU A 70 11.86 -7.08 -3.48
CA LEU A 70 12.89 -6.29 -4.15
C LEU A 70 12.77 -6.30 -5.67
N ALA A 71 12.22 -7.38 -6.25
CA ALA A 71 11.94 -7.44 -7.68
C ALA A 71 10.88 -6.40 -8.12
N VAL A 72 9.93 -6.07 -7.24
CA VAL A 72 8.87 -5.09 -7.51
C VAL A 72 9.25 -3.69 -7.00
N TYR A 73 9.96 -3.63 -5.87
CA TYR A 73 10.38 -2.40 -5.21
C TYR A 73 11.87 -2.42 -4.87
N PRO A 74 12.74 -2.15 -5.86
CA PRO A 74 14.19 -2.15 -5.64
C PRO A 74 14.65 -1.15 -4.57
N PHE A 75 13.86 -0.10 -4.30
CA PHE A 75 14.17 0.92 -3.30
C PHE A 75 13.86 0.50 -1.85
N VAL A 76 13.33 -0.70 -1.62
CA VAL A 76 13.00 -1.28 -0.30
C VAL A 76 14.14 -2.23 0.15
N GLU A 77 15.38 -1.77 -0.01
CA GLU A 77 16.58 -2.48 0.46
C GLU A 77 16.60 -2.58 2.00
N ASP A 78 17.36 -3.55 2.53
CA ASP A 78 17.40 -3.93 3.96
C ASP A 78 17.46 -2.73 4.91
N SER A 79 18.33 -1.77 4.63
CA SER A 79 18.55 -0.58 5.47
C SER A 79 17.33 0.34 5.59
N ARG A 80 16.33 0.17 4.73
CA ARG A 80 15.14 1.02 4.66
C ARG A 80 13.84 0.27 4.97
N ARG A 81 13.85 -1.06 5.14
CA ARG A 81 12.63 -1.88 5.35
C ARG A 81 11.79 -1.42 6.54
N SER A 82 12.43 -1.09 7.66
CA SER A 82 11.73 -0.58 8.85
C SER A 82 11.02 0.76 8.59
N HIS A 83 11.55 1.60 7.70
CA HIS A 83 10.88 2.84 7.27
C HIS A 83 9.58 2.56 6.50
N PHE A 84 9.47 1.36 5.94
CA PHE A 84 8.31 0.86 5.23
C PHE A 84 7.40 -0.03 6.11
N GLY A 85 7.61 -0.04 7.43
CA GLY A 85 6.84 -0.90 8.34
C GLY A 85 7.07 -2.40 8.11
N LEU A 86 8.15 -2.77 7.42
CA LEU A 86 8.59 -4.14 7.22
C LEU A 86 9.63 -4.45 8.27
N GLU A 87 9.18 -5.05 9.37
CA GLU A 87 10.03 -5.44 10.50
C GLU A 87 10.48 -6.90 10.36
N GLY A 88 11.69 -7.22 10.86
CA GLY A 88 12.27 -8.55 10.76
C GLY A 88 12.80 -8.90 9.37
N ASP A 89 13.05 -10.19 9.15
CA ASP A 89 13.65 -10.72 7.91
C ASP A 89 12.60 -11.18 6.87
N GLY A 90 11.32 -11.03 7.19
CA GLY A 90 10.21 -11.52 6.40
C GLY A 90 9.98 -13.03 6.56
N PRO A 91 9.10 -13.63 5.74
CA PRO A 91 8.24 -12.96 4.75
C PRO A 91 7.12 -12.13 5.40
N TRP A 92 6.48 -11.24 4.64
CA TRP A 92 5.46 -10.32 5.18
C TRP A 92 4.09 -10.50 4.53
N PRO A 93 2.99 -10.49 5.30
CA PRO A 93 1.62 -10.47 4.78
C PRO A 93 1.22 -9.02 4.43
N ILE A 94 1.72 -8.52 3.30
CA ILE A 94 1.53 -7.12 2.87
C ILE A 94 0.67 -7.02 1.61
N VAL A 95 -0.09 -5.93 1.50
CA VAL A 95 -0.89 -5.63 0.31
C VAL A 95 -0.01 -5.00 -0.77
N LEU A 96 0.00 -5.63 -1.95
CA LEU A 96 0.73 -5.16 -3.11
C LEU A 96 -0.23 -4.59 -4.19
N PRO A 97 0.19 -3.62 -5.02
CA PRO A 97 -0.65 -3.07 -6.08
C PRO A 97 -1.12 -4.11 -7.09
N GLY A 98 -0.34 -5.17 -7.33
CA GLY A 98 -0.77 -6.30 -8.16
C GLY A 98 -2.13 -6.86 -7.70
N TYR A 99 -2.36 -6.97 -6.39
CA TYR A 99 -3.62 -7.47 -5.83
C TYR A 99 -4.80 -6.56 -6.16
N VAL A 100 -4.58 -5.24 -6.18
CA VAL A 100 -5.60 -4.25 -6.57
C VAL A 100 -5.92 -4.39 -8.06
N LEU A 101 -4.90 -4.53 -8.90
CA LEU A 101 -5.10 -4.68 -10.34
C LEU A 101 -5.84 -6.00 -10.66
N GLN A 102 -5.47 -7.09 -10.00
CA GLN A 102 -6.18 -8.37 -10.14
C GLN A 102 -7.63 -8.27 -9.66
N ALA A 103 -7.88 -7.57 -8.55
CA ALA A 103 -9.24 -7.36 -8.06
C ALA A 103 -10.10 -6.56 -9.04
N LEU A 104 -9.53 -5.54 -9.69
CA LEU A 104 -10.20 -4.69 -10.69
C LEU A 104 -10.37 -5.38 -12.05
N ASN A 105 -9.62 -6.44 -12.34
CA ASN A 105 -9.72 -7.22 -13.57
C ASN A 105 -10.87 -8.24 -13.56
N ARG A 106 -11.67 -8.27 -12.47
CA ARG A 106 -12.86 -9.12 -12.35
C ARG A 106 -14.10 -8.43 -12.96
N PRO A 107 -15.15 -9.18 -13.32
CA PRO A 107 -16.46 -8.59 -13.65
C PRO A 107 -16.99 -7.68 -12.55
N VAL A 108 -17.74 -6.63 -12.93
CA VAL A 108 -18.26 -5.62 -11.99
C VAL A 108 -19.15 -6.25 -10.93
N GLU A 109 -19.90 -7.28 -11.29
CA GLU A 109 -20.77 -8.04 -10.40
C GLU A 109 -19.95 -8.75 -9.32
N GLU A 110 -18.82 -9.35 -9.68
CA GLU A 110 -17.93 -10.02 -8.72
C GLU A 110 -17.23 -9.03 -7.80
N ILE A 111 -16.80 -7.87 -8.33
CA ILE A 111 -16.18 -6.78 -7.55
C ILE A 111 -17.11 -6.32 -6.43
N ARG A 112 -18.41 -6.19 -6.72
CA ARG A 112 -19.42 -5.76 -5.74
C ARG A 112 -19.84 -6.87 -4.79
N ALA A 113 -19.75 -8.14 -5.21
CA ALA A 113 -20.23 -9.27 -4.42
C ALA A 113 -19.23 -9.72 -3.34
N SER A 114 -17.92 -9.69 -3.62
CA SER A 114 -16.93 -10.20 -2.67
C SER A 114 -15.54 -9.62 -2.85
N PRO A 115 -14.79 -9.45 -1.74
CA PRO A 115 -13.41 -9.01 -1.81
C PRO A 115 -12.54 -10.04 -2.49
N TYR A 116 -11.62 -9.56 -3.32
CA TYR A 116 -10.63 -10.40 -3.94
C TYR A 116 -9.69 -10.99 -2.87
N ARG A 117 -9.41 -12.29 -2.99
CA ARG A 117 -8.44 -13.01 -2.14
C ARG A 117 -7.16 -13.22 -2.94
N PRO A 118 -6.09 -12.46 -2.65
CA PRO A 118 -4.84 -12.62 -3.36
C PRO A 118 -4.22 -14.00 -3.14
N LYS A 119 -3.50 -14.48 -4.15
CA LYS A 119 -2.75 -15.73 -4.15
C LYS A 119 -1.28 -15.45 -4.48
N PRO A 120 -0.36 -16.36 -4.12
CA PRO A 120 1.02 -16.25 -4.58
C PRO A 120 1.10 -16.11 -6.12
N GLY A 121 1.80 -15.08 -6.61
CA GLY A 121 1.90 -14.74 -8.02
C GLY A 121 1.08 -13.51 -8.43
N ASP A 122 0.03 -13.18 -7.68
CA ASP A 122 -0.85 -12.04 -7.94
C ASP A 122 -0.18 -10.69 -7.63
N GLU A 123 1.04 -10.69 -7.09
CA GLU A 123 1.84 -9.47 -6.95
C GLU A 123 2.21 -8.85 -8.30
N ARG A 124 2.07 -9.60 -9.39
CA ARG A 124 2.25 -9.17 -10.78
C ARG A 124 0.91 -9.06 -11.50
N PHE A 125 0.84 -8.09 -12.41
CA PHE A 125 -0.28 -7.94 -13.33
C PHE A 125 0.25 -7.96 -14.77
N PRO A 126 -0.31 -8.79 -15.66
CA PRO A 126 0.13 -8.92 -17.05
C PRO A 126 -0.18 -7.69 -17.92
#